data_AF-A0A5E3WXK5-F1
#
_entry.id   AF-A0A5E3WXK5-F1
#
_cell.length_a   1.000
_cell.length_b   1.000
_cell.length_c   1.000
_cell.angle_alpha   90.00
_cell.angle_beta   90.00
_cell.angle_gamma   90.00
#
_symmetry.space_group_name_H-M   'P 1'
#
loop_
_entity.id
_entity.type
_entity.pdbx_description
1 polymer ?
#
loop_
_entity_poly.entity_id
_entity_poly.type
_entity_poly.pdbx_seq_one_letter_code
_entity_poly.pdbx_strand_id
1 'polypeptide(L)'
;MEDALLSLDDIFDGGVEARLWGRLFAKFVTPDVLPAQDWETALQLLIASLQFEAKTLFQDGPEHMPCDIPSVRLWLGRRERAVVVDPASRLEAHFGDEVARMWQMARAMPAHVLTAMHGERGMTVVVRALLQWRAVDPDAADWAIIVADVVSGLEVLREKPADADFSQSLASLLLHRDAARANKAKDSLSMRVRDRELRVRAALDAKKKVTVKRGKRLRKRKTRKA
;
A
#
# COMPACT_ATOMS: atom_id res chain seq x y z
N MET A 1 26.57 20.76 5.48
CA MET A 1 25.18 20.98 5.07
C MET A 1 25.17 22.28 4.32
N GLU A 2 25.17 22.21 2.99
CA GLU A 2 24.81 23.39 2.19
C GLU A 2 23.32 23.65 2.44
N ASP A 3 22.98 24.85 2.89
CA ASP A 3 21.61 25.34 2.91
C ASP A 3 21.15 25.49 1.46
N ALA A 4 20.60 24.40 0.91
CA ALA A 4 19.90 24.45 -0.36
C ALA A 4 18.66 25.34 -0.16
N LEU A 5 18.75 26.59 -0.64
CA LEU A 5 17.62 27.49 -0.71
C LEU A 5 16.52 26.84 -1.57
N LEU A 6 15.39 26.51 -0.93
CA LEU A 6 14.19 26.00 -1.60
C LEU A 6 13.79 26.96 -2.71
N SER A 7 13.53 26.41 -3.91
CA SER A 7 13.04 27.22 -5.02
C SER A 7 11.60 27.65 -4.76
N LEU A 8 11.13 28.70 -5.45
CA LEU A 8 9.73 29.13 -5.38
C LEU A 8 8.77 28.01 -5.81
N ASP A 9 9.16 27.21 -6.79
CA ASP A 9 8.36 26.07 -7.26
C ASP A 9 8.21 25.01 -6.16
N ASP A 10 9.29 24.74 -5.41
CA ASP A 10 9.27 23.83 -4.26
C ASP A 10 8.29 24.29 -3.15
N ILE A 11 8.18 25.61 -2.94
CA ILE A 11 7.27 26.20 -1.96
C ILE A 11 5.81 26.10 -2.43
N PHE A 12 5.55 26.31 -3.73
CA PHE A 12 4.21 26.20 -4.28
C PHE A 12 3.72 24.75 -4.34
N ASP A 13 4.59 23.81 -4.70
CA ASP A 13 4.26 22.38 -4.74
C ASP A 13 4.00 21.82 -3.33
N GLY A 14 4.79 22.20 -2.32
CA GLY A 14 4.51 21.85 -0.92
C GLY A 14 3.14 22.36 -0.43
N GLY A 15 2.66 23.50 -0.95
CA GLY A 15 1.32 24.02 -0.69
C GLY A 15 0.18 23.22 -1.33
N VAL A 16 0.42 22.57 -2.47
CA VAL A 16 -0.54 21.67 -3.13
C VAL A 16 -0.66 20.37 -2.33
N GLU A 17 0.48 19.81 -1.90
CA GLU A 17 0.53 18.59 -1.10
C GLU A 17 -0.04 18.79 0.31
N ALA A 18 0.15 19.94 0.95
CA ALA A 18 -0.51 20.25 2.22
C ALA A 18 -2.05 20.26 2.09
N ARG A 19 -2.59 20.75 0.97
CA ARG A 19 -4.05 20.70 0.69
C ARG A 19 -4.54 19.27 0.45
N LEU A 20 -3.69 18.38 -0.07
CA LEU A 20 -3.98 16.96 -0.22
C LEU A 20 -4.40 16.34 1.11
N TRP A 21 -3.59 16.60 2.14
CA TRP A 21 -3.80 16.10 3.50
C TRP A 21 -5.15 16.55 4.05
N GLY A 22 -5.46 17.84 3.98
CA GLY A 22 -6.77 18.35 4.42
C GLY A 22 -7.96 17.62 3.78
N ARG A 23 -7.86 17.29 2.48
CA ARG A 23 -8.91 16.51 1.80
C ARG A 23 -8.94 15.04 2.20
N LEU A 24 -7.78 14.42 2.44
CA LEU A 24 -7.70 13.05 2.95
C LEU A 24 -8.37 12.93 4.31
N PHE A 25 -8.06 13.84 5.25
CA PHE A 25 -8.73 13.90 6.55
C PHE A 25 -10.25 14.07 6.38
N ALA A 26 -10.68 15.05 5.58
CA ALA A 26 -12.11 15.32 5.38
C ALA A 26 -12.87 14.17 4.72
N LYS A 27 -12.20 13.27 3.98
CA LYS A 27 -12.85 12.15 3.29
C LYS A 27 -12.84 10.88 4.11
N PHE A 28 -11.68 10.47 4.59
CA PHE A 28 -11.50 9.16 5.21
C PHE A 28 -11.75 9.18 6.71
N VAL A 29 -11.72 10.34 7.37
CA VAL A 29 -12.13 10.48 8.79
C VAL A 29 -13.60 10.91 8.87
N THR A 30 -14.45 10.25 8.08
CA THR A 30 -15.90 10.41 8.15
C THR A 30 -16.58 9.04 8.19
N PRO A 31 -17.70 8.91 8.92
CA PRO A 31 -18.44 7.66 9.02
C PRO A 31 -19.05 7.21 7.68
N ASP A 32 -19.11 8.11 6.69
CA ASP A 32 -19.60 7.81 5.33
C ASP A 32 -18.66 6.93 4.52
N VAL A 33 -17.39 6.82 4.94
CA VAL A 33 -16.35 6.06 4.22
C VAL A 33 -15.80 4.92 5.07
N LEU A 34 -15.58 5.16 6.36
CA LEU A 34 -15.05 4.15 7.28
C LEU A 34 -16.06 3.87 8.40
N PRO A 35 -16.12 2.63 8.93
CA PRO A 35 -16.91 2.34 10.11
C PRO A 35 -16.53 3.26 11.28
N ALA A 36 -17.53 3.70 12.04
CA ALA A 36 -17.32 4.65 13.13
C ALA A 36 -16.29 4.14 14.16
N GLN A 37 -16.19 2.83 14.39
CA GLN A 37 -15.19 2.27 15.33
C GLN A 37 -13.74 2.40 14.84
N ASP A 38 -13.50 2.62 13.54
CA ASP A 38 -12.16 2.63 12.94
C ASP A 38 -11.60 4.04 12.76
N TRP A 39 -12.38 5.07 13.11
CA TRP A 39 -12.03 6.48 12.89
C TRP A 39 -10.68 6.84 13.53
N GLU A 40 -10.44 6.39 14.76
CA GLU A 40 -9.24 6.69 15.52
C GLU A 40 -8.01 6.03 14.89
N THR A 41 -8.16 4.77 14.45
CA THR A 41 -7.10 4.02 13.77
C THR A 41 -6.73 4.67 12.43
N ALA A 42 -7.74 5.11 11.66
CA ALA A 42 -7.53 5.84 10.41
C ALA A 42 -6.89 7.22 10.65
N LEU A 43 -7.29 7.91 11.72
CA LEU A 43 -6.72 9.20 12.10
C LEU A 43 -5.24 9.07 12.49
N GLN A 44 -4.89 8.07 13.29
CA GLN A 44 -3.51 7.77 13.66
C GLN A 44 -2.65 7.49 12.43
N LEU A 45 -3.17 6.73 11.46
CA LEU A 45 -2.49 6.47 10.19
C LEU A 45 -2.22 7.76 9.40
N LEU A 46 -3.24 8.61 9.26
CA LEU A 46 -3.10 9.88 8.54
C LEU A 46 -2.15 10.84 9.25
N ILE A 47 -2.18 10.93 10.58
CA ILE A 47 -1.26 11.76 11.36
C ILE A 47 0.19 11.27 11.20
N ALA A 48 0.43 9.96 11.34
CA ALA A 48 1.77 9.40 11.21
C ALA A 48 2.35 9.66 9.80
N SER A 49 1.51 9.54 8.77
CA SER A 49 1.92 9.84 7.40
C SER A 49 2.15 11.34 7.18
N LEU A 50 1.27 12.21 7.68
CA LEU A 50 1.46 13.66 7.66
C LEU A 50 2.79 14.07 8.30
N GLN A 51 3.12 13.49 9.46
CA GLN A 51 4.37 13.77 10.17
C GLN A 51 5.61 13.24 9.43
N PHE A 52 5.47 12.12 8.72
CA PHE A 52 6.52 11.61 7.84
C PHE A 52 6.78 12.56 6.67
N GLU A 53 5.73 12.98 5.95
CA GLU A 53 5.84 13.91 4.82
C GLU A 53 6.28 15.33 5.23
N ALA A 54 5.89 15.78 6.42
CA ALA A 54 6.28 17.11 6.92
C ALA A 54 7.81 17.24 7.07
N LYS A 55 8.54 16.15 7.31
CA LYS A 55 10.01 16.14 7.42
C LYS A 55 10.69 16.50 6.09
N THR A 56 10.03 16.23 4.98
CA THR A 56 10.51 16.51 3.62
C THR A 56 9.81 17.71 3.02
N LEU A 57 9.13 18.51 3.85
CA LEU A 57 8.35 19.68 3.45
C LEU A 57 7.31 19.37 2.35
N PHE A 58 6.79 18.14 2.35
CA PHE A 58 5.85 17.65 1.35
C PHE A 58 6.38 17.63 -0.08
N GLN A 59 7.70 17.53 -0.26
CA GLN A 59 8.28 17.33 -1.59
C GLN A 59 8.15 15.88 -2.05
N ASP A 60 8.20 15.64 -3.36
CA ASP A 60 8.31 14.29 -3.90
C ASP A 60 9.73 13.74 -3.73
N GLY A 61 9.82 12.48 -3.30
CA GLY A 61 11.08 11.78 -3.14
C GLY A 61 11.62 11.22 -4.47
N PRO A 62 12.93 10.92 -4.55
CA PRO A 62 13.52 10.32 -5.73
C PRO A 62 13.07 8.87 -5.96
N GLU A 63 12.57 8.21 -4.92
CA GLU A 63 12.13 6.82 -4.96
C GLU A 63 10.60 6.72 -4.90
N HIS A 64 10.04 5.76 -5.62
CA HIS A 64 8.59 5.50 -5.62
C HIS A 64 8.27 4.17 -4.95
N MET A 65 7.11 4.10 -4.30
CA MET A 65 6.58 2.86 -3.77
C MET A 65 6.37 1.83 -4.89
N PRO A 66 7.00 0.64 -4.82
CA PRO A 66 6.75 -0.42 -5.77
C PRO A 66 5.29 -0.89 -5.66
N CYS A 67 4.48 -0.53 -6.66
CA CYS A 67 3.06 -0.86 -6.68
C CYS A 67 2.71 -1.59 -7.98
N ASP A 68 2.33 -2.86 -7.87
CA ASP A 68 1.85 -3.67 -8.99
C ASP A 68 0.34 -3.83 -9.00
N ILE A 69 -0.39 -3.16 -8.10
CA ILE A 69 -1.85 -3.21 -7.99
C ILE A 69 -2.45 -2.37 -9.14
N PRO A 70 -3.12 -2.99 -10.13
CA PRO A 70 -3.62 -2.25 -11.30
C PRO A 70 -4.52 -1.06 -10.97
N SER A 71 -5.46 -1.22 -10.04
CA SER A 71 -6.37 -0.15 -9.61
C SER A 71 -5.61 1.04 -9.03
N VAL A 72 -4.64 0.80 -8.14
CA VAL A 72 -3.79 1.84 -7.53
C VAL A 72 -2.95 2.56 -8.60
N ARG A 73 -2.35 1.82 -9.54
CA ARG A 73 -1.59 2.42 -10.65
C ARG A 73 -2.45 3.35 -11.51
N LEU A 74 -3.71 2.98 -11.74
CA LEU A 74 -4.66 3.85 -12.44
C LEU A 74 -4.95 5.13 -11.65
N TRP A 75 -5.00 5.07 -10.31
CA TRP A 75 -5.22 6.26 -9.47
C TRP A 75 -4.05 7.22 -9.49
N LEU A 76 -2.82 6.69 -9.46
CA LEU A 76 -1.60 7.49 -9.54
C LEU A 76 -1.49 8.27 -10.86
N GLY A 77 -2.22 7.85 -11.90
CA GLY A 77 -2.34 8.58 -13.17
C GLY A 77 -3.45 9.64 -13.22
N ARG A 78 -4.34 9.74 -12.23
CA ARG A 78 -5.46 10.72 -12.23
C ARG A 78 -4.95 12.11 -11.80
N ARG A 79 -5.69 13.17 -12.15
CA ARG A 79 -5.39 14.56 -11.72
C ARG A 79 -5.95 14.87 -10.33
N GLU A 80 -7.14 14.38 -10.02
CA GLU A 80 -7.76 14.50 -8.69
C GLU A 80 -7.48 13.24 -7.86
N ARG A 81 -6.21 13.06 -7.52
CA ARG A 81 -5.68 11.81 -6.97
C ARG A 81 -6.30 11.46 -5.63
N ALA A 82 -6.56 12.46 -4.78
CA ALA A 82 -6.51 12.39 -3.31
C ALA A 82 -7.76 11.88 -2.57
N VAL A 83 -8.95 12.05 -3.14
CA VAL A 83 -10.21 12.09 -2.33
C VAL A 83 -11.26 11.08 -2.80
N VAL A 84 -10.90 10.24 -3.77
CA VAL A 84 -11.87 9.31 -4.37
C VAL A 84 -11.76 7.97 -3.65
N VAL A 85 -12.91 7.47 -3.23
CA VAL A 85 -13.08 6.08 -2.83
C VAL A 85 -13.64 5.35 -4.04
N ASP A 86 -12.82 4.52 -4.68
CA ASP A 86 -13.28 3.74 -5.82
C ASP A 86 -14.25 2.64 -5.34
N PRO A 87 -15.34 2.36 -6.08
CA PRO A 87 -16.25 1.27 -5.74
C PRO A 87 -15.55 -0.09 -5.89
N ALA A 88 -15.96 -1.07 -5.10
CA ALA A 88 -15.38 -2.43 -5.11
C ALA A 88 -15.32 -3.06 -6.52
N SER A 89 -16.25 -2.73 -7.42
CA SER A 89 -16.28 -3.22 -8.81
C SER A 89 -15.12 -2.72 -9.69
N ARG A 90 -14.42 -1.67 -9.27
CA ARG A 90 -13.22 -1.13 -9.94
C ARG A 90 -11.91 -1.62 -9.33
N LEU A 91 -12.00 -2.43 -8.27
CA LEU A 91 -10.86 -2.98 -7.56
C LEU A 91 -10.64 -4.43 -7.94
N GLU A 92 -9.47 -4.93 -7.58
CA GLU A 92 -9.17 -6.34 -7.54
C GLU A 92 -10.11 -7.03 -6.55
N ALA A 93 -10.63 -8.21 -6.91
CA ALA A 93 -11.58 -8.96 -6.07
C ALA A 93 -11.07 -9.25 -4.65
N HIS A 94 -9.75 -9.21 -4.44
CA HIS A 94 -9.07 -9.40 -3.17
C HIS A 94 -8.09 -8.27 -2.90
N PHE A 95 -8.57 -7.03 -3.06
CA PHE A 95 -7.78 -5.82 -2.93
C PHE A 95 -6.93 -5.78 -1.64
N GLY A 96 -7.51 -6.15 -0.50
CA GLY A 96 -6.80 -6.19 0.78
C GLY A 96 -5.54 -7.05 0.79
N ASP A 97 -5.54 -8.15 0.04
CA ASP A 97 -4.41 -9.07 -0.01
C ASP A 97 -3.28 -8.54 -0.92
N GLU A 98 -3.65 -7.77 -1.95
CA GLU A 98 -2.68 -7.01 -2.74
C GLU A 98 -2.04 -5.89 -1.90
N VAL A 99 -2.84 -5.18 -1.08
CA VAL A 99 -2.34 -4.13 -0.17
C VAL A 99 -1.43 -4.72 0.92
N ALA A 100 -1.83 -5.84 1.52
CA ALA A 100 -1.01 -6.57 2.49
C ALA A 100 0.33 -6.99 1.88
N ARG A 101 0.33 -7.50 0.64
CA ARG A 101 1.56 -7.86 -0.08
C ARG A 101 2.44 -6.64 -0.35
N MET A 102 1.87 -5.52 -0.79
CA MET A 102 2.59 -4.27 -1.01
C MET A 102 3.28 -3.80 0.28
N TRP A 103 2.59 -3.83 1.42
CA TRP A 103 3.20 -3.48 2.70
C TRP A 103 4.28 -4.48 3.13
N GLN A 104 4.04 -5.78 2.95
CA GLN A 104 5.05 -6.80 3.26
C GLN A 104 6.33 -6.60 2.43
N MET A 105 6.21 -6.23 1.16
CA MET A 105 7.35 -5.89 0.32
C MET A 105 8.09 -4.66 0.85
N ALA A 106 7.37 -3.58 1.18
CA ALA A 106 7.97 -2.39 1.77
C ALA A 106 8.71 -2.72 3.07
N ARG A 107 8.13 -3.53 3.97
CA ARG A 107 8.79 -3.98 5.21
C ARG A 107 10.11 -4.69 4.97
N ALA A 108 10.25 -5.41 3.86
CA ALA A 108 11.48 -6.12 3.53
C ALA A 108 12.56 -5.22 2.93
N MET A 109 12.23 -4.00 2.50
CA MET A 109 13.19 -3.06 1.94
C MET A 109 14.06 -2.43 3.03
N PRO A 110 15.30 -2.03 2.69
CA PRO A 110 16.14 -1.24 3.60
C PRO A 110 15.44 0.06 4.01
N ALA A 111 15.52 0.41 5.29
CA ALA A 111 14.83 1.58 5.81
C ALA A 111 15.30 2.90 5.18
N HIS A 112 16.59 3.02 4.83
CA HIS A 112 17.10 4.20 4.12
C HIS A 112 16.45 4.42 2.74
N VAL A 113 16.07 3.34 2.04
CA VAL A 113 15.36 3.44 0.76
C VAL A 113 13.95 3.96 1.00
N LEU A 114 13.26 3.45 2.02
CA LEU A 114 11.91 3.89 2.37
C LEU A 114 11.88 5.34 2.87
N THR A 115 12.93 5.83 3.54
CA THR A 115 13.01 7.26 3.91
C THR A 115 13.07 8.19 2.71
N ALA A 116 13.49 7.70 1.54
CA ALA A 116 13.51 8.45 0.28
C ALA A 116 12.20 8.31 -0.52
N MET A 117 11.23 7.53 -0.05
CA MET A 117 9.91 7.34 -0.68
C MET A 117 8.88 8.26 -0.05
N HIS A 118 9.05 9.57 -0.18
CA HIS A 118 8.07 10.58 0.26
C HIS A 118 7.31 11.16 -0.94
N GLY A 119 6.21 11.85 -0.66
CA GLY A 119 5.31 12.43 -1.65
C GLY A 119 4.24 11.48 -2.17
N GLU A 120 3.49 11.90 -3.20
CA GLU A 120 2.25 11.23 -3.63
C GLU A 120 2.47 9.80 -4.15
N ARG A 121 3.67 9.53 -4.67
CA ARG A 121 4.08 8.23 -5.20
C ARG A 121 4.90 7.41 -4.22
N GLY A 122 5.19 7.96 -3.04
CA GLY A 122 5.95 7.33 -1.97
C GLY A 122 5.09 6.51 -1.00
N MET A 123 5.44 6.58 0.28
CA MET A 123 4.76 5.89 1.39
C MET A 123 3.27 6.23 1.49
N THR A 124 2.86 7.42 1.05
CA THR A 124 1.46 7.82 0.97
C THR A 124 0.62 6.84 0.13
N VAL A 125 1.19 6.14 -0.86
CA VAL A 125 0.49 5.10 -1.64
C VAL A 125 -0.02 3.97 -0.75
N VAL A 126 0.79 3.51 0.21
CA VAL A 126 0.42 2.45 1.15
C VAL A 126 -0.72 2.90 2.05
N VAL A 127 -0.61 4.11 2.59
CA VAL A 127 -1.62 4.72 3.47
C VAL A 127 -2.97 4.81 2.77
N ARG A 128 -2.98 5.33 1.54
CA ARG A 128 -4.22 5.49 0.77
C ARG A 128 -4.83 4.15 0.38
N ALA A 129 -4.00 3.17 0.02
CA ALA A 129 -4.46 1.82 -0.27
C ALA A 129 -5.10 1.14 0.96
N LEU A 130 -4.56 1.34 2.17
CA LEU A 130 -5.14 0.82 3.41
C LEU A 130 -6.50 1.44 3.72
N LEU A 131 -6.64 2.76 3.55
CA LEU A 131 -7.90 3.46 3.76
C LEU A 131 -8.96 3.01 2.74
N GLN A 132 -8.58 2.89 1.47
CA GLN A 132 -9.44 2.37 0.42
C GLN A 132 -9.84 0.91 0.67
N TRP A 133 -8.92 0.08 1.15
CA TRP A 133 -9.22 -1.31 1.51
C TRP A 133 -10.30 -1.35 2.58
N ARG A 134 -10.16 -0.58 3.66
CA ARG A 134 -11.16 -0.57 4.72
C ARG A 134 -12.53 -0.09 4.24
N ALA A 135 -12.55 0.89 3.34
CA ALA A 135 -13.80 1.40 2.77
C ALA A 135 -14.57 0.37 1.93
N VAL A 136 -13.89 -0.61 1.31
CA VAL A 136 -14.53 -1.67 0.50
C VAL A 136 -14.68 -3.00 1.21
N ASP A 137 -13.95 -3.21 2.30
CA ASP A 137 -13.99 -4.40 3.15
C ASP A 137 -14.08 -3.99 4.63
N PRO A 138 -15.27 -3.56 5.10
CA PRO A 138 -15.50 -3.11 6.47
C PRO A 138 -15.47 -4.24 7.51
N ASP A 139 -15.24 -5.48 7.12
CA ASP A 139 -15.18 -6.63 8.04
C ASP A 139 -13.76 -7.24 8.14
N ALA A 140 -12.76 -6.65 7.47
CA ALA A 140 -11.35 -7.05 7.57
C ALA A 140 -10.77 -6.92 8.99
N ALA A 141 -10.85 -8.00 9.77
CA ALA A 141 -10.44 -8.03 11.18
C ALA A 141 -8.95 -7.75 11.44
N ASP A 142 -8.09 -8.03 10.47
CA ASP A 142 -6.64 -7.81 10.53
C ASP A 142 -6.20 -6.42 10.04
N TRP A 143 -7.13 -5.62 9.49
CA TRP A 143 -6.83 -4.28 8.98
C TRP A 143 -6.17 -3.39 10.04
N ALA A 144 -6.76 -3.32 11.24
CA ALA A 144 -6.23 -2.49 12.33
C ALA A 144 -4.82 -2.92 12.78
N ILE A 145 -4.52 -4.23 12.72
CA ILE A 145 -3.19 -4.76 13.03
C ILE A 145 -2.17 -4.26 12.00
N ILE A 146 -2.52 -4.34 10.71
CA ILE A 146 -1.64 -3.90 9.62
C ILE A 146 -1.46 -2.39 9.65
N VAL A 147 -2.51 -1.62 9.92
CA VAL A 147 -2.43 -0.16 10.07
C VAL A 147 -1.52 0.23 11.23
N ALA A 148 -1.62 -0.43 12.38
CA ALA A 148 -0.74 -0.15 13.51
C ALA A 148 0.75 -0.43 13.21
N ASP A 149 1.05 -1.45 12.39
CA ASP A 149 2.41 -1.74 11.93
C ASP A 149 2.91 -0.67 10.94
N VAL A 150 2.04 -0.17 10.06
CA VAL A 150 2.36 0.93 9.12
C VAL A 150 2.62 2.23 9.88
N VAL A 151 1.78 2.58 10.85
CA VAL A 151 1.99 3.73 11.74
C VAL A 151 3.37 3.63 12.42
N SER A 152 3.65 2.49 13.03
CA SER A 152 4.94 2.24 13.69
C SER A 152 6.11 2.36 12.70
N GLY A 153 5.93 1.92 11.46
CA GLY A 153 6.92 2.03 10.39
C GLY A 153 7.20 3.48 10.01
N LEU A 154 6.15 4.28 9.79
CA LEU A 154 6.27 5.70 9.48
C LEU A 154 6.95 6.48 10.61
N GLU A 155 6.63 6.17 11.88
CA GLU A 155 7.30 6.75 13.05
C GLU A 155 8.80 6.44 13.08
N VAL A 156 9.18 5.17 12.86
CA VAL A 156 10.60 4.75 12.80
C VAL A 156 11.34 5.49 11.69
N LEU A 157 10.77 5.54 10.48
CA LEU A 157 11.37 6.22 9.34
C LEU A 157 11.53 7.73 9.57
N ARG A 158 10.54 8.35 10.23
CA ARG A 158 10.57 9.77 10.61
C ARG A 158 11.64 10.06 11.65
N GLU A 159 11.70 9.28 12.72
CA GLU A 159 12.57 9.55 13.88
C GLU A 159 14.05 9.36 13.54
N LYS A 160 14.38 8.40 12.66
CA LYS A 160 15.75 7.99 12.35
C LYS A 160 16.65 8.00 13.61
N PRO A 161 16.38 7.12 14.60
CA PRO A 161 17.13 7.10 15.85
C PRO A 161 18.64 7.03 15.59
N ALA A 162 19.44 7.77 16.35
CA ALA A 162 20.88 7.94 16.09
C ALA A 162 21.65 6.60 16.04
N ASP A 163 21.22 5.60 16.80
CA ASP A 163 21.85 4.28 16.89
C ASP A 163 21.24 3.24 15.94
N ALA A 164 20.24 3.62 15.15
CA ALA A 164 19.56 2.68 14.26
C ALA A 164 20.30 2.53 12.92
N ASP A 165 20.61 1.29 12.57
CA ASP A 165 21.19 0.94 11.26
C ASP A 165 20.10 0.88 10.19
N PHE A 166 19.96 1.97 9.43
CA PHE A 166 18.99 2.09 8.34
C PHE A 166 19.37 1.31 7.07
N SER A 167 20.52 0.63 7.05
CA SER A 167 20.80 -0.37 6.02
C SER A 167 19.97 -1.65 6.22
N GLN A 168 19.47 -1.88 7.44
CA GLN A 168 18.58 -3.00 7.74
C GLN A 168 17.18 -2.80 7.18
N SER A 169 16.46 -3.91 7.03
CA SER A 169 15.06 -3.88 6.63
C SER A 169 14.20 -3.15 7.66
N LEU A 170 13.12 -2.50 7.21
CA LEU A 170 12.15 -1.90 8.13
C LEU A 170 11.55 -2.95 9.09
N ALA A 171 11.34 -4.18 8.63
CA ALA A 171 10.89 -5.28 9.49
C ALA A 171 11.83 -5.53 10.68
N SER A 172 13.15 -5.48 10.45
CA SER A 172 14.16 -5.60 11.51
C SER A 172 14.03 -4.45 12.51
N LEU A 173 13.92 -3.22 12.04
CA LEU A 173 13.78 -2.05 12.93
C LEU A 173 12.49 -2.11 13.75
N LEU A 174 11.38 -2.55 13.14
CA LEU A 174 10.10 -2.74 13.84
C LEU A 174 10.20 -3.82 14.92
N LEU A 175 10.91 -4.92 14.66
CA LEU A 175 11.16 -5.97 15.65
C LEU A 175 11.96 -5.46 16.85
N HIS A 176 12.95 -4.59 16.63
CA HIS A 176 13.73 -4.00 17.72
C HIS A 176 12.88 -3.02 18.57
N ARG A 177 11.92 -2.31 17.95
CA ARG A 177 11.03 -1.36 18.64
C ARG A 177 9.94 -2.05 19.45
N ASP A 178 9.23 -3.01 18.86
CA ASP A 178 8.16 -3.78 19.49
C ASP A 178 8.02 -5.14 18.80
N ALA A 179 8.73 -6.14 19.32
CA ALA A 179 8.75 -7.49 18.75
C ALA A 179 7.37 -8.14 18.75
N ALA A 180 6.55 -7.92 19.78
CA ALA A 180 5.24 -8.55 19.89
C ALA A 180 4.28 -8.04 18.80
N ARG A 181 4.23 -6.72 18.62
CA ARG A 181 3.41 -6.08 17.57
C ARG A 181 3.92 -6.43 16.18
N ALA A 182 5.23 -6.34 15.95
CA ALA A 182 5.83 -6.61 14.65
C ALA A 182 5.63 -8.06 14.19
N ASN A 183 5.67 -9.03 15.13
CA ASN A 183 5.37 -10.43 14.85
C ASN A 183 3.88 -10.64 14.54
N LYS A 184 2.98 -10.05 15.33
CA LYS A 184 1.53 -10.13 15.07
C LYS A 184 1.17 -9.61 13.68
N ALA A 185 1.74 -8.47 13.28
CA ALA A 185 1.55 -7.93 11.93
C ALA A 185 2.19 -8.82 10.85
N LYS A 186 3.38 -9.37 11.09
CA LYS A 186 4.01 -10.33 10.18
C LYS A 186 3.13 -11.55 9.93
N ASP A 187 2.49 -12.09 10.95
CA ASP A 187 1.60 -13.24 10.82
C ASP A 187 0.35 -12.89 9.99
N SER A 188 -0.31 -11.76 10.30
CA SER A 188 -1.45 -11.25 9.51
C SER A 188 -1.10 -11.05 8.04
N LEU A 189 0.03 -10.41 7.74
CA LEU A 189 0.50 -10.19 6.37
C LEU A 189 0.82 -11.51 5.67
N SER A 190 1.47 -12.45 6.36
CA SER A 190 1.85 -13.75 5.79
C SER A 190 0.64 -14.61 5.45
N MET A 191 -0.43 -14.56 6.25
CA MET A 191 -1.69 -15.24 5.93
C MET A 191 -2.32 -14.68 4.65
N ARG A 192 -2.46 -13.36 4.54
CA ARG A 192 -3.01 -12.68 3.35
C ARG A 192 -2.20 -12.99 2.08
N VAL A 193 -0.87 -12.94 2.17
CA VAL A 193 0.02 -13.22 1.04
C VAL A 193 -0.09 -14.68 0.59
N ARG A 194 -0.17 -15.62 1.54
CA ARG A 194 -0.40 -17.04 1.23
C ARG A 194 -1.75 -17.26 0.54
N ASP A 195 -2.82 -16.62 1.01
CA ASP A 195 -4.15 -16.73 0.40
C ASP A 195 -4.18 -16.17 -1.02
N ARG A 196 -3.47 -15.06 -1.27
CA ARG A 196 -3.22 -14.54 -2.61
C ARG A 196 -2.50 -15.57 -3.49
N GLU A 197 -1.39 -16.14 -3.03
CA GLU A 197 -0.62 -17.12 -3.81
C GLU A 197 -1.44 -18.36 -4.19
N LEU A 198 -2.22 -18.88 -3.24
CA LEU A 198 -3.12 -20.01 -3.48
C LEU A 198 -4.15 -19.70 -4.58
N ARG A 199 -4.74 -18.50 -4.57
CA ARG A 199 -5.71 -18.07 -5.59
C ARG A 199 -5.08 -17.82 -6.94
N VAL A 200 -3.91 -17.18 -6.99
CA VAL A 200 -3.17 -16.99 -8.25
C VAL A 200 -2.86 -18.34 -8.88
N ARG A 201 -2.38 -19.30 -8.07
CA ARG A 201 -2.12 -20.68 -8.54
C ARG A 201 -3.39 -21.36 -9.05
N ALA A 202 -4.49 -21.30 -8.31
CA ALA A 202 -5.76 -21.86 -8.73
C ALA A 202 -6.27 -21.26 -10.06
N ALA A 203 -6.13 -19.95 -10.25
CA ALA A 203 -6.52 -19.28 -11.48
C ALA A 203 -5.65 -19.70 -12.69
N LEU A 204 -4.34 -19.87 -12.49
CA LEU A 204 -3.42 -20.38 -13.51
C LEU A 204 -3.77 -21.81 -13.91
N ASP A 205 -4.08 -22.67 -12.94
CA ASP A 205 -4.45 -24.07 -13.21
C ASP A 205 -5.81 -24.17 -13.92
N ALA A 206 -6.77 -23.32 -13.57
CA ALA A 206 -8.04 -23.21 -14.28
C ALA A 206 -7.84 -22.79 -15.74
N LYS A 207 -7.00 -21.77 -16.00
CA LYS A 207 -6.64 -21.34 -17.36
C LYS A 207 -6.00 -22.46 -18.17
N LYS A 208 -5.03 -23.19 -17.59
CA LYS A 208 -4.39 -24.36 -18.24
C LYS A 208 -5.42 -25.43 -18.62
N LYS A 209 -6.35 -25.79 -17.72
CA LYS A 209 -7.41 -26.77 -18.00
C LYS A 209 -8.32 -26.34 -19.15
N VAL A 210 -8.66 -25.06 -19.25
CA VAL A 210 -9.47 -24.51 -20.37
C VAL A 210 -8.71 -24.60 -21.69
N THR A 211 -7.42 -24.24 -21.71
CA THR A 211 -6.57 -24.33 -22.91
C THR A 211 -6.41 -25.77 -23.40
N VAL A 212 -6.22 -26.73 -22.51
CA VAL A 212 -6.15 -28.17 -22.86
C VAL A 212 -7.47 -28.69 -23.42
N LYS A 213 -8.62 -28.27 -22.87
CA LYS A 213 -9.95 -28.62 -23.40
C LYS A 213 -10.20 -28.03 -24.79
N ARG A 214 -9.72 -26.81 -25.07
CA ARG A 214 -9.78 -26.20 -26.41
C ARG A 214 -8.85 -26.92 -27.40
N GLY A 215 -7.64 -27.30 -26.99
CA GLY A 215 -6.68 -28.04 -27.83
C GLY A 215 -7.08 -29.48 -28.18
N LYS A 216 -7.92 -30.14 -27.37
CA LYS A 216 -8.45 -31.49 -27.67
C LYS A 216 -9.63 -31.50 -28.66
N ARG A 217 -10.23 -30.35 -28.99
CA ARG A 217 -11.25 -30.23 -30.05
C ARG A 217 -10.59 -29.93 -31.39
N LEU A 218 -9.89 -30.90 -32.01
CA LEU A 218 -9.68 -31.03 -33.47
C LEU A 218 -8.65 -32.13 -33.77
N ARG A 219 -9.13 -33.38 -33.81
CA ARG A 219 -8.60 -34.42 -34.71
C ARG A 219 -9.72 -35.43 -34.96
N LYS A 220 -10.83 -34.99 -35.55
CA LYS A 220 -11.77 -35.91 -36.21
C LYS A 220 -11.11 -36.42 -37.49
N ARG A 221 -10.41 -37.55 -37.30
CA ARG A 221 -10.14 -38.64 -38.23
C ARG A 221 -10.84 -38.49 -39.60
N LYS A 222 -10.10 -38.08 -40.63
CA LYS A 222 -10.49 -38.34 -42.04
C LYS A 222 -10.17 -39.81 -42.31
N THR A 223 -11.13 -40.70 -42.07
CA THR A 223 -11.14 -42.02 -42.67
C THR A 223 -11.36 -41.84 -44.17
N ARG A 224 -10.29 -41.95 -44.95
CA ARG A 224 -10.38 -42.15 -46.41
C ARG A 224 -10.94 -43.55 -46.64
N LYS A 225 -12.18 -43.62 -47.15
CA LYS A 225 -12.68 -44.77 -47.91
C LYS A 225 -12.56 -44.41 -49.38
N ALA A 226 -11.71 -45.13 -50.09
CA ALA A 226 -11.84 -45.55 -51.49
C ALA A 226 -10.61 -46.43 -51.76
#